data_AF-A0A0F9LQR5-F1
#
_entry.id   AF-A0A0F9LQR5-F1
#
_cell.length_a   1.000
_cell.length_b   1.000
_cell.length_c   1.000
_cell.angle_alpha   90.00
_cell.angle_beta   90.00
_cell.angle_gamma   90.00
#
_symmetry.space_group_name_H-M   'P 1'
#
loop_
_entity.id
_entity.type
_entity.pdbx_description
1 polymer ?
#
loop_
_entity_poly.entity_id
_entity_poly.type
_entity_poly.pdbx_seq_one_letter_code
_entity_poly.pdbx_strand_id
1 'polypeptide(L)'
;MKYLEQDCVFVSAGQSFESGGAFVSPVYVIAYLGKDNVLTDWHGARLGTYHVTASWPINSYLSSHMNQVYARIDGITYTGRSAGEGMLFKGKRVV
;
A
#
# COMPACT_ATOMS: atom_id res chain seq x y z
N MET A 1 6.43 0.47 14.84
CA MET A 1 5.00 0.19 15.07
C MET A 1 4.61 -1.12 14.39
N LYS A 2 3.69 -1.89 14.97
CA LYS A 2 3.01 -3.00 14.30
C LYS A 2 1.55 -2.58 14.13
N TYR A 3 1.08 -2.47 12.90
CA TYR A 3 -0.30 -2.14 12.56
C TYR A 3 -0.87 -3.27 11.71
N LEU A 4 -2.09 -3.68 12.02
CA LEU A 4 -2.86 -4.63 11.23
C LEU A 4 -4.28 -4.08 11.17
N GLU A 5 -4.77 -3.81 9.96
CA GLU A 5 -6.17 -3.48 9.73
C GLU A 5 -7.04 -4.69 10.13
N GLN A 6 -7.95 -4.50 11.08
CA GLN A 6 -8.73 -5.59 11.68
C GLN A 6 -10.16 -5.70 11.11
N ASP A 7 -10.60 -4.71 10.33
CA ASP A 7 -12.00 -4.53 9.95
C ASP A 7 -12.23 -4.55 8.43
N CYS A 8 -11.29 -5.09 7.65
CA CYS A 8 -11.49 -5.30 6.22
C CYS A 8 -12.34 -6.55 5.96
N VAL A 9 -13.55 -6.59 6.52
CA VAL A 9 -14.55 -7.64 6.33
C VAL A 9 -15.49 -7.24 5.20
N PHE A 10 -15.63 -8.08 4.18
CA PHE A 10 -16.63 -7.89 3.13
C PHE A 10 -17.59 -9.07 3.08
N VAL A 11 -18.86 -8.79 2.78
CA VAL A 11 -19.90 -9.81 2.64
C VAL A 11 -20.09 -10.10 1.15
N SER A 12 -19.95 -11.36 0.77
CA SER A 12 -20.24 -11.85 -0.58
C SER A 12 -21.06 -13.14 -0.50
N ALA A 13 -22.15 -13.24 -1.26
CA ALA A 13 -23.05 -14.40 -1.25
C ALA A 13 -23.55 -14.82 0.16
N GLY A 14 -23.73 -13.85 1.07
CA GLY A 14 -24.17 -14.11 2.44
C GLY A 14 -23.09 -14.65 3.38
N GLN A 15 -21.83 -14.69 2.94
CA GLN A 15 -20.67 -15.10 3.72
C GLN A 15 -19.76 -13.90 4.00
N SER A 16 -19.25 -13.79 5.22
CA SER A 16 -18.25 -12.79 5.60
C SER A 16 -16.85 -13.30 5.32
N PHE A 17 -16.04 -12.49 4.65
CA PHE A 17 -14.64 -12.77 4.35
C PHE A 17 -13.77 -11.70 5.00
N GLU A 18 -12.74 -12.11 5.75
CA GLU A 18 -11.66 -11.23 6.18
C GLU A 18 -10.66 -11.06 5.04
N SER A 19 -10.58 -9.87 4.47
CA SER A 19 -9.50 -9.49 3.58
C SER A 19 -8.32 -8.99 4.42
N GLY A 20 -7.10 -9.43 4.11
CA GLY A 20 -5.91 -8.78 4.65
C GLY A 20 -5.82 -7.35 4.10
N GLY A 21 -6.09 -6.36 4.94
CA GLY A 21 -5.98 -4.95 4.59
C GLY A 21 -4.55 -4.42 4.66
N ALA A 22 -4.40 -3.17 5.05
CA ALA A 22 -3.09 -2.59 5.33
C ALA A 22 -2.43 -3.29 6.52
N PHE A 23 -1.12 -3.49 6.39
CA PHE A 23 -0.28 -4.14 7.39
C PHE A 23 1.05 -3.43 7.44
N VAL A 24 1.51 -3.07 8.64
CA VAL A 24 2.83 -2.47 8.86
C VAL A 24 3.58 -3.32 9.87
N SER A 25 4.79 -3.73 9.51
CA SER A 25 5.72 -4.41 10.40
C SER A 25 7.14 -3.89 10.20
N PRO A 26 8.08 -4.21 11.12
CA PRO A 26 9.48 -3.82 10.97
C PRO A 26 10.21 -4.37 9.72
N VAL A 27 9.59 -5.29 8.96
CA VAL A 27 10.20 -5.98 7.82
C VAL A 27 9.50 -5.69 6.48
N TYR A 28 8.17 -5.51 6.49
CA TYR A 28 7.42 -5.18 5.29
C TYR A 28 6.14 -4.40 5.61
N VAL A 29 5.60 -3.78 4.58
CA VAL A 29 4.35 -3.04 4.59
C VAL A 29 3.45 -3.45 3.42
N ILE A 30 2.15 -3.49 3.68
CA ILE A 30 1.06 -3.48 2.71
C ILE A 30 0.22 -2.24 3.02
N ALA A 31 -0.02 -1.39 2.04
CA ALA A 31 -0.80 -0.16 2.19
C ALA A 31 -1.31 0.31 0.83
N TYR A 32 -1.96 1.47 0.77
CA TYR A 32 -2.45 2.09 -0.45
C TYR A 32 -1.77 3.43 -0.70
N LEU A 33 -1.50 3.73 -1.97
CA LEU A 33 -1.01 5.05 -2.34
C LEU A 33 -2.20 6.03 -2.37
N GLY A 34 -2.29 6.90 -1.37
CA GLY A 34 -3.24 8.00 -1.35
C GLY A 34 -2.76 9.19 -2.17
N LYS A 35 -3.62 10.20 -2.23
CA LYS A 35 -3.29 11.52 -2.81
C LYS A 35 -2.20 12.21 -2.02
N ASP A 36 -1.58 13.22 -2.64
CA ASP A 36 -0.62 14.12 -1.99
C ASP A 36 0.55 13.39 -1.30
N ASN A 37 1.00 12.28 -1.89
CA ASN A 37 2.11 11.47 -1.38
C ASN A 37 1.85 10.87 0.01
N VAL A 38 0.58 10.65 0.38
CA VAL A 38 0.19 10.03 1.65
C VAL A 38 -0.01 8.53 1.47
N LEU A 39 0.58 7.74 2.37
CA LEU A 39 0.33 6.29 2.41
C LEU A 39 -0.85 6.03 3.36
N THR A 40 -1.85 5.27 2.94
CA THR A 40 -3.10 5.05 3.70
C THR A 40 -3.45 3.57 3.88
N ASP A 41 -4.34 3.27 4.83
CA ASP A 41 -5.11 2.03 4.83
C ASP A 41 -6.29 2.08 3.83
N TRP A 42 -7.12 1.04 3.80
CA TRP A 42 -8.25 0.96 2.87
C TRP A 42 -9.33 2.02 3.17
N HIS A 43 -9.49 2.37 4.44
CA HIS A 43 -10.42 3.41 4.89
C HIS A 43 -9.89 4.83 4.70
N GLY A 44 -8.65 4.98 4.23
CA GLY A 44 -8.00 6.27 3.99
C GLY A 44 -7.30 6.85 5.23
N ALA A 45 -7.19 6.10 6.33
CA ALA A 45 -6.43 6.55 7.49
C ALA A 45 -4.95 6.62 7.13
N ARG A 46 -4.30 7.70 7.54
CA ARG A 46 -2.89 7.97 7.23
C ARG A 46 -1.97 7.03 8.01
N LEU A 47 -1.13 6.31 7.29
CA LEU A 47 -0.08 5.45 7.83
C LEU A 47 1.31 6.09 7.72
N GLY A 48 1.54 6.90 6.68
CA GLY A 48 2.85 7.48 6.43
C GLY A 48 2.88 8.36 5.19
N THR A 49 4.04 8.42 4.55
CA THR A 49 4.25 9.16 3.29
C THR A 49 4.97 8.26 2.30
N TYR A 50 4.86 8.58 1.01
CA TYR A 50 5.61 7.91 -0.03
C TYR A 50 6.14 8.91 -1.06
N HIS A 51 7.02 8.44 -1.93
CA HIS A 51 7.33 9.13 -3.17
C HIS A 51 7.67 8.10 -4.25
N VAL A 52 7.37 8.45 -5.49
CA VAL A 52 7.72 7.65 -6.66
C VAL A 52 9.14 8.03 -7.10
N THR A 53 10.02 7.03 -7.23
CA THR A 53 11.42 7.26 -7.64
C THR A 53 11.67 6.89 -9.11
N ALA A 54 10.85 6.01 -9.67
CA ALA A 54 10.89 5.65 -11.08
C ALA A 54 9.52 5.19 -11.56
N SER A 55 9.25 5.33 -12.85
CA SER A 55 8.03 4.87 -13.49
C SER A 55 8.36 4.29 -14.86
N TRP A 56 7.71 3.18 -15.24
CA TRP A 56 7.86 2.57 -16.56
C TRP A 56 6.52 2.05 -17.08
N PRO A 57 6.32 2.06 -18.41
CA PRO A 57 5.08 1.57 -19.00
C PRO A 57 4.91 0.06 -18.77
N ILE A 58 3.66 -0.36 -18.61
CA ILE A 58 3.27 -1.77 -18.56
C ILE A 58 2.09 -2.02 -19.50
N ASN A 59 1.95 -3.25 -19.99
CA ASN A 59 0.79 -3.66 -20.77
C ASN A 59 -0.23 -4.33 -19.83
N SER A 60 -1.11 -3.52 -19.22
CA SER A 60 -2.13 -3.98 -18.28
C SER A 60 -3.45 -3.24 -18.51
N TYR A 61 -4.56 -3.94 -18.27
CA TYR A 61 -5.90 -3.34 -18.30
C TYR A 61 -6.13 -2.36 -17.14
N LEU A 62 -5.42 -2.53 -16.02
CA LEU A 62 -5.66 -1.76 -14.78
C LEU A 62 -4.87 -0.44 -14.71
N SER A 63 -3.70 -0.38 -15.33
CA SER A 63 -2.85 0.81 -15.33
C SER A 63 -1.88 0.77 -16.51
N SER A 64 -1.52 1.94 -17.02
CA SER A 64 -0.54 2.11 -18.08
C SER A 64 0.91 2.11 -17.58
N HIS A 65 1.13 2.25 -16.27
CA HIS A 65 2.47 2.37 -15.69
C HIS A 65 2.62 1.55 -14.42
N MET A 66 3.86 1.17 -14.12
CA MET A 66 4.28 0.66 -12.83
C MET A 66 5.29 1.61 -12.22
N ASN A 67 5.15 1.88 -10.92
CA ASN A 67 5.99 2.81 -10.19
C ASN A 67 6.89 2.07 -9.21
N GLN A 68 8.17 2.45 -9.14
CA GLN A 68 9.01 2.17 -7.97
C GLN A 68 8.69 3.22 -6.90
N VAL A 69 8.39 2.74 -5.69
CA VAL A 69 7.92 3.58 -4.60
C VAL A 69 8.82 3.40 -3.39
N TYR A 70 9.18 4.51 -2.76
CA TYR A 70 9.76 4.54 -1.43
C TYR A 70 8.72 5.10 -0.46
N ALA A 71 8.41 4.34 0.59
CA ALA A 71 7.47 4.73 1.63
C ALA A 71 8.19 4.90 2.96
N ARG A 72 7.77 5.88 3.76
CA ARG A 72 8.29 6.13 5.11
C ARG A 72 7.15 6.12 6.13
N ILE A 73 7.28 5.25 7.12
CA ILE A 73 6.35 5.11 8.26
C ILE A 73 7.20 5.04 9.53
N ASP A 74 6.95 5.94 10.49
CA ASP A 74 7.66 6.00 11.77
C ASP A 74 9.20 5.91 11.66
N GLY A 75 9.76 6.59 10.66
CA GLY A 75 11.22 6.58 10.43
C GLY A 75 11.77 5.33 9.73
N ILE A 76 10.94 4.31 9.48
CA ILE A 76 11.33 3.14 8.68
C ILE A 76 11.02 3.39 7.22
N THR A 77 12.00 3.14 6.36
CA THR A 77 11.85 3.24 4.91
C THR A 77 11.59 1.87 4.31
N TYR A 78 10.61 1.79 3.42
CA TYR A 78 10.27 0.61 2.64
C TYR A 78 10.37 0.94 1.16
N THR A 79 10.71 -0.05 0.35
CA THR A 79 10.72 0.07 -1.10
C THR A 79 9.93 -1.07 -1.74
N GLY A 80 9.23 -0.77 -2.83
CA GLY A 80 8.34 -1.71 -3.49
C GLY A 80 7.75 -1.10 -4.76
N ARG A 81 6.68 -1.72 -5.26
CA ARG A 81 6.03 -1.29 -6.50
C ARG A 81 4.53 -1.11 -6.30
N SER A 82 3.96 -0.21 -7.09
CA SER A 82 2.50 0.02 -7.16
C SER A 82 2.12 0.52 -8.54
N ALA A 83 0.88 0.23 -8.94
CA ALA A 83 0.29 0.72 -10.19
C ALA A 83 -0.14 2.21 -10.13
N GLY A 84 0.03 2.89 -8.99
CA GLY A 84 -0.25 4.32 -8.83
C GLY A 84 -1.17 4.64 -7.65
N GLU A 85 -1.68 5.86 -7.62
CA GLU A 85 -2.68 6.30 -6.62
C GLU A 85 -3.93 5.41 -6.65
N GLY A 86 -4.50 5.15 -5.47
CA GLY A 86 -5.62 4.22 -5.28
C GLY A 86 -5.24 2.74 -5.35
N MET A 87 -3.98 2.41 -5.65
CA MET A 87 -3.52 1.04 -5.81
C MET A 87 -2.68 0.56 -4.63
N LEU A 88 -2.74 -0.75 -4.41
CA LEU A 88 -1.98 -1.41 -3.37
C LEU A 88 -0.47 -1.29 -3.60
N PHE A 89 0.23 -0.96 -2.54
CA PHE A 89 1.67 -0.96 -2.42
C PHE A 89 2.11 -2.06 -1.46
N LYS A 90 3.01 -2.93 -1.92
CA LYS A 90 3.72 -3.89 -1.07
C LYS A 90 5.20 -3.56 -1.06
N GLY A 91 5.69 -3.10 0.09
CA GLY A 91 7.07 -2.67 0.29
C GLY A 91 7.83 -3.57 1.25
N LYS A 92 9.10 -3.83 0.97
CA LYS A 92 10.04 -4.43 1.92
C LYS A 92 10.90 -3.34 2.55
N ARG A 93 11.29 -3.50 3.81
CA ARG A 93 12.17 -2.55 4.49
C ARG A 93 13.50 -2.43 3.73
N VAL A 94 13.96 -1.18 3.56
CA VAL A 94 15.30 -0.86 3.08
C VAL A 94 16.25 -0.98 4.28
N VAL A 95 17.34 -1.72 4.09
CA VAL A 95 18.40 -1.91 5.12
C VAL A 95 19.31 -0.70 5.12
#